data_AF-A0A3D5B9C4-F1
#
_entry.id   AF-A0A3D5B9C4-F1
#
_cell.length_a   1.000
_cell.length_b   1.000
_cell.length_c   1.000
_cell.angle_alpha   90.00
_cell.angle_beta   90.00
_cell.angle_gamma   90.00
#
_symmetry.space_group_name_H-M   'P 1'
#
loop_
_entity.id
_entity.type
_entity.pdbx_description
1 polymer ?
#
loop_
_entity_poly.entity_id
_entity_poly.type
_entity_poly.pdbx_seq_one_letter_code
_entity_poly.pdbx_strand_id
1 'polypeptide(L)'
;MAYFRSHVLVSIDPVCVQKGAYTLIDALQDELVKQGLVDEVEVLETSRIGDPETEGPDLMVYPEAVHYANLTLADIPFLVEEQFIKGRVATQYFREAAEDKDEELSAPKAKEQRIVLKNIGEIDPLNIEEYIARDGYLALGKVLTEMTPEETIQIVLDSGLRGRGGAGFPTGLKWRFIRAAEGEQKFMICNADEGDPGAFANRRVLEGDPHSVVEGMIIGAYAAGSHQGYIYCRAEYPIAVRTMKIAIEQARSLGLLGENILGTGFSFDLEVRMGAGAFVCGEET
;
A
#
# COMPACT_ATOMS: atom_id res chain seq x y z
N MET A 1 -16.14 -10.65 18.76
CA MET A 1 -14.73 -10.24 18.65
C MET A 1 -14.29 -9.90 20.07
N ALA A 2 -13.21 -10.52 20.57
CA ALA A 2 -12.66 -10.13 21.86
C ALA A 2 -12.20 -8.67 21.77
N TYR A 3 -12.42 -7.88 22.82
CA TYR A 3 -12.04 -6.48 22.86
C TYR A 3 -10.80 -6.35 23.74
N PHE A 4 -9.65 -6.07 23.14
CA PHE A 4 -8.41 -5.77 23.85
C PHE A 4 -8.27 -4.25 24.01
N ARG A 5 -7.98 -3.79 25.23
CA ARG A 5 -7.78 -2.36 25.49
C ARG A 5 -6.40 -1.88 25.04
N SER A 6 -5.44 -2.79 24.92
CA SER A 6 -4.09 -2.47 24.44
C SER A 6 -3.58 -3.54 23.48
N HIS A 7 -2.82 -3.10 22.47
CA HIS A 7 -2.11 -3.98 21.55
C HIS A 7 -0.61 -3.71 21.67
N VAL A 8 0.18 -4.77 21.79
CA VAL A 8 1.63 -4.72 21.89
C VAL A 8 2.22 -5.32 20.63
N LEU A 9 2.81 -4.49 19.78
CA LEU A 9 3.52 -4.96 18.60
C LEU A 9 4.98 -5.19 18.97
N VAL A 10 5.51 -6.40 18.77
CA VAL A 10 6.91 -6.74 19.01
C VAL A 10 7.63 -6.90 17.67
N SER A 11 8.79 -6.26 17.54
CA SER A 11 9.61 -6.29 16.32
C SER A 11 10.25 -7.66 16.12
N ILE A 12 9.92 -8.32 15.00
CA ILE A 12 10.49 -9.62 14.58
C ILE A 12 11.44 -9.51 13.38
N ASP A 13 12.05 -8.33 13.19
CA ASP A 13 13.16 -8.16 12.25
C ASP A 13 14.26 -9.22 12.49
N PRO A 14 14.94 -9.75 11.46
CA PRO A 14 15.97 -10.79 11.64
C PRO A 14 17.03 -10.46 12.70
N VAL A 15 17.41 -9.19 12.87
CA VAL A 15 18.37 -8.76 13.90
C VAL A 15 17.71 -8.78 15.28
N CYS A 16 16.45 -8.34 15.42
CA CYS A 16 15.69 -8.46 16.67
C CYS A 16 15.48 -9.92 17.07
N VAL A 17 15.19 -10.82 16.11
CA VAL A 17 15.08 -12.27 16.33
C VAL A 17 16.39 -12.85 16.83
N GLN A 18 17.53 -12.48 16.23
CA GLN A 18 18.85 -12.89 16.72
C GLN A 18 19.15 -12.39 18.14
N LYS A 19 18.62 -11.23 18.51
CA LYS A 19 18.72 -10.66 19.85
C LYS A 19 17.67 -11.21 20.84
N GLY A 20 16.82 -12.15 20.41
CA GLY A 20 15.90 -12.88 21.30
C GLY A 20 14.45 -12.37 21.30
N ALA A 21 13.97 -11.73 20.23
CA ALA A 21 12.59 -11.22 20.16
C ALA A 21 11.50 -12.28 20.46
N TYR A 22 11.63 -13.52 19.98
CA TYR A 22 10.67 -14.58 20.30
C TYR A 22 10.66 -14.92 21.79
N THR A 23 11.84 -15.00 22.42
CA THR A 23 11.92 -15.21 23.88
C THR A 23 11.33 -14.04 24.66
N LEU A 24 11.42 -12.82 24.13
CA LEU A 24 10.79 -11.62 24.69
C LEU A 24 9.26 -11.72 24.62
N ILE A 25 8.71 -12.18 23.48
CA ILE A 25 7.27 -12.43 23.30
C ILE A 25 6.77 -13.45 24.31
N ASP A 26 7.46 -14.59 24.43
CA ASP A 26 7.11 -15.65 25.38
C ASP A 26 7.08 -15.09 26.82
N ALA A 27 8.13 -14.35 27.23
CA ALA A 27 8.21 -13.75 28.54
C ALA A 27 7.10 -12.71 28.80
N LEU A 28 6.74 -11.92 27.78
CA LEU A 28 5.66 -10.94 27.85
C LEU A 28 4.31 -11.64 28.03
N GLN A 29 4.04 -12.70 27.25
CA GLN A 29 2.83 -13.50 27.37
C GLN A 29 2.73 -14.17 28.76
N ASP A 30 3.81 -14.78 29.24
CA ASP A 30 3.87 -15.40 30.56
C ASP A 30 3.58 -14.40 31.69
N GLU A 31 4.14 -13.18 31.61
CA GLU A 31 3.88 -12.15 32.61
C GLU A 31 2.45 -11.60 32.52
N LEU A 32 1.89 -11.43 31.31
CA LEU A 32 0.49 -11.04 31.13
C LEU A 32 -0.48 -12.11 31.70
N VAL A 33 -0.17 -13.40 31.54
CA VAL A 33 -0.90 -14.51 32.19
C VAL A 33 -0.82 -14.37 33.70
N LYS A 34 0.37 -14.16 34.24
CA LYS A 34 0.61 -14.05 35.69
C LYS A 34 -0.12 -12.85 36.32
N GLN A 35 -0.27 -11.76 35.59
CA GLN A 35 -0.98 -10.55 36.05
C GLN A 35 -2.49 -10.58 35.71
N GLY A 36 -2.98 -11.61 35.02
CA GLY A 36 -4.40 -11.74 34.65
C GLY A 36 -4.85 -10.79 33.53
N LEU A 37 -3.95 -10.38 32.65
CA LEU A 37 -4.18 -9.37 31.61
C LEU A 37 -4.43 -9.95 30.21
N VAL A 38 -4.51 -11.28 30.08
CA VAL A 38 -4.59 -11.99 28.78
C VAL A 38 -5.84 -11.68 27.96
N ASP A 39 -6.94 -11.30 28.60
CA ASP A 39 -8.18 -10.90 27.92
C ASP A 39 -8.23 -9.39 27.61
N GLU A 40 -7.20 -8.64 28.02
CA GLU A 40 -7.15 -7.18 27.94
C GLU A 40 -6.02 -6.66 27.04
N VAL A 41 -4.92 -7.39 26.94
CA VAL A 41 -3.71 -7.01 26.20
C VAL A 41 -3.38 -8.09 25.17
N GLU A 42 -3.35 -7.71 23.89
CA GLU A 42 -2.95 -8.60 22.81
C GLU A 42 -1.50 -8.35 22.41
N VAL A 43 -0.70 -9.42 22.32
CA VAL A 43 0.67 -9.36 21.82
C VAL A 43 0.69 -9.82 20.37
N LEU A 44 1.19 -8.97 19.49
CA LEU A 44 1.26 -9.20 18.05
C LEU A 44 2.69 -9.05 17.58
N GLU A 45 3.00 -9.73 16.49
CA GLU A 45 4.28 -9.60 15.79
C GLU A 45 4.20 -8.50 14.73
N THR A 46 5.28 -7.74 14.54
CA THR A 46 5.40 -6.77 13.46
C THR A 46 6.81 -6.81 12.87
N SER A 47 6.95 -6.42 11.60
CA SER A 47 8.21 -6.55 10.87
C SER A 47 9.34 -5.71 11.46
N ARG A 48 9.11 -4.41 11.70
CA ARG A 48 10.10 -3.48 12.25
C ARG A 48 9.43 -2.30 12.92
N ILE A 49 10.01 -1.82 14.02
CA ILE A 49 9.55 -0.62 14.73
C ILE A 49 10.70 0.41 14.74
N GLY A 50 11.77 0.14 15.49
CA GLY A 50 12.96 0.98 15.55
C GLY A 50 14.12 0.52 14.65
N ASP A 51 15.31 1.06 14.91
CA ASP A 51 16.55 0.54 14.34
C ASP A 51 16.97 -0.76 15.06
N PRO A 52 16.86 -1.95 14.43
CA PRO A 52 17.05 -3.20 15.14
C PRO A 52 18.50 -3.39 15.62
N GLU A 53 19.48 -2.68 15.05
CA GLU A 53 20.87 -2.74 15.48
C GLU A 53 21.10 -1.97 16.78
N THR A 54 20.50 -0.79 16.93
CA THR A 54 20.72 0.11 18.07
C THR A 54 19.60 0.10 19.11
N GLU A 55 18.42 -0.41 18.74
CA GLU A 55 17.19 -0.34 19.53
C GLU A 55 16.55 -1.71 19.77
N GLY A 56 16.84 -2.73 18.95
CA GLY A 56 16.30 -4.07 19.14
C GLY A 56 16.91 -4.82 20.34
N PRO A 57 16.15 -5.69 21.04
CA PRO A 57 14.72 -5.96 20.88
C PRO A 57 13.82 -4.81 21.37
N ASP A 58 12.75 -4.53 20.62
CA ASP A 58 11.86 -3.41 20.85
C ASP A 58 10.37 -3.74 20.58
N LEU A 59 9.48 -2.94 21.17
CA LEU A 59 8.03 -3.07 21.03
C LEU A 59 7.30 -1.72 21.06
N MET A 60 6.08 -1.70 20.53
CA MET A 60 5.19 -0.54 20.49
C MET A 60 3.87 -0.87 21.18
N VAL A 61 3.39 0.02 22.05
CA VAL A 61 2.11 -0.14 22.76
C VAL A 61 1.07 0.85 22.25
N TYR A 62 -0.07 0.33 21.79
CA TYR A 62 -1.25 1.11 21.39
C TYR A 62 -2.36 1.02 22.44
N PRO A 63 -3.21 2.06 22.58
CA PRO A 63 -3.36 3.24 21.70
C PRO A 63 -2.36 4.38 21.95
N GLU A 64 -1.58 4.35 23.02
CA GLU A 64 -0.71 5.46 23.44
C GLU A 64 0.49 5.71 22.49
N ALA A 65 0.74 4.79 21.56
CA ALA A 65 1.86 4.82 20.62
C ALA A 65 3.22 4.98 21.32
N VAL A 66 3.43 4.21 22.39
CA VAL A 66 4.65 4.26 23.20
C VAL A 66 5.65 3.21 22.71
N HIS A 67 6.82 3.67 22.26
CA HIS A 67 7.93 2.82 21.82
C HIS A 67 8.88 2.51 22.98
N TYR A 68 9.15 1.23 23.19
CA TYR A 68 10.12 0.73 24.15
C TYR A 68 11.22 -0.04 23.43
N ALA A 69 12.46 0.32 23.68
CA ALA A 69 13.62 -0.25 23.00
C ALA A 69 14.66 -0.79 23.99
N ASN A 70 15.59 -1.59 23.46
CA ASN A 70 16.69 -2.24 24.17
C ASN A 70 16.19 -3.10 25.34
N LEU A 71 15.08 -3.80 25.12
CA LEU A 71 14.45 -4.63 26.14
C LEU A 71 15.20 -5.94 26.33
N THR A 72 15.33 -6.34 27.58
CA THR A 72 15.79 -7.68 27.98
C THR A 72 14.67 -8.43 28.70
N LEU A 73 14.83 -9.75 28.84
CA LEU A 73 13.86 -10.58 29.56
C LEU A 73 13.65 -10.15 31.02
N ALA A 74 14.68 -9.56 31.65
CA ALA A 74 14.59 -9.08 33.03
C ALA A 74 13.73 -7.82 33.17
N ASP A 75 13.50 -7.09 32.08
CA ASP A 75 12.76 -5.82 32.09
C ASP A 75 11.24 -6.04 32.00
N ILE A 76 10.80 -7.20 31.49
CA ILE A 76 9.39 -7.50 31.21
C ILE A 76 8.48 -7.35 32.45
N PRO A 77 8.82 -7.88 33.64
CA PRO A 77 7.95 -7.70 34.81
C PRO A 77 7.70 -6.24 35.17
N PHE A 78 8.75 -5.41 35.10
CA PHE A 78 8.63 -3.98 35.40
C PHE A 78 7.84 -3.24 34.29
N LEU A 79 8.10 -3.58 33.03
CA LEU A 79 7.38 -3.00 31.89
C LEU A 79 5.87 -3.26 31.99
N VAL A 80 5.48 -4.51 32.27
CA VAL A 80 4.07 -4.89 32.40
C VAL A 80 3.41 -4.17 33.57
N GLU A 81 4.11 -4.08 34.71
CA GLU A 81 3.61 -3.39 35.90
C GLU A 81 3.40 -1.88 35.65
N GLU A 82 4.37 -1.18 35.09
CA GLU A 82 4.23 0.26 34.83
C GLU A 82 3.19 0.53 33.74
N GLN A 83 3.28 -0.13 32.58
CA GLN A 83 2.45 0.20 31.41
C GLN A 83 1.01 -0.28 31.56
N PHE A 84 0.77 -1.55 31.90
CA PHE A 84 -0.59 -2.14 31.81
C PHE A 84 -1.36 -2.13 33.13
N ILE A 85 -0.65 -2.17 34.27
CA ILE A 85 -1.28 -2.14 35.60
C ILE A 85 -1.41 -0.70 36.10
N LYS A 86 -0.31 0.07 36.08
CA LYS A 86 -0.29 1.44 36.62
C LYS A 86 -0.64 2.51 35.58
N GLY A 87 -0.65 2.17 34.29
CA GLY A 87 -0.94 3.12 33.21
C GLY A 87 0.12 4.20 33.04
N ARG A 88 1.38 3.88 33.33
CA ARG A 88 2.52 4.81 33.26
C ARG A 88 3.57 4.32 32.28
N VAL A 89 4.18 5.27 31.58
CA VAL A 89 5.29 4.97 30.68
C VAL A 89 6.52 4.55 31.49
N ALA A 90 7.09 3.38 31.19
CA ALA A 90 8.39 2.95 31.70
C ALA A 90 9.53 3.78 31.06
N THR A 91 9.75 4.99 31.58
CA THR A 91 10.60 6.03 30.97
C THR A 91 12.03 5.62 30.67
N GLN A 92 12.59 4.64 31.38
CA GLN A 92 13.96 4.16 31.17
C GLN A 92 14.14 3.38 29.85
N TYR A 93 13.08 2.75 29.35
CA TYR A 93 13.07 2.03 28.07
C TYR A 93 12.43 2.84 26.96
N PHE A 94 11.75 3.94 27.30
CA PHE A 94 11.10 4.80 26.33
C PHE A 94 12.13 5.31 25.31
N ARG A 95 11.77 5.20 24.03
CA ARG A 95 12.42 5.94 22.97
C ARG A 95 11.37 6.81 22.32
N GLU A 96 11.78 8.03 22.03
CA GLU A 96 11.04 8.83 21.07
C GLU A 96 11.06 8.02 19.79
N ALA A 97 9.89 7.55 19.34
CA ALA A 97 9.80 6.91 18.04
C ALA A 97 10.49 7.87 17.08
N ALA A 98 11.51 7.38 16.36
CA ALA A 98 12.19 8.20 15.38
C ALA A 98 11.09 8.90 14.57
N GLU A 99 11.19 10.23 14.38
CA GLU A 99 10.38 10.88 13.36
C GLU A 99 10.54 10.02 12.13
N ASP A 100 9.46 9.37 11.72
CA ASP A 100 9.46 8.51 10.55
C ASP A 100 9.63 9.47 9.39
N LYS A 101 10.89 9.84 9.12
CA LYS A 101 11.28 10.63 7.98
C LYS A 101 11.06 9.70 6.83
N ASP A 102 9.86 9.78 6.28
CA ASP A 102 9.49 9.04 5.10
C ASP A 102 10.52 9.39 4.02
N GLU A 103 11.48 8.50 3.80
CA GLU A 103 12.58 8.74 2.88
C GLU A 103 12.05 8.98 1.47
N GLU A 104 10.85 8.49 1.16
CA GLU A 104 10.18 8.68 -0.11
C GLU A 104 9.59 10.08 -0.26
N LEU A 105 9.28 10.76 0.85
CA LEU A 105 8.91 12.19 0.86
C LEU A 105 10.14 13.10 0.85
N SER A 106 11.33 12.57 1.14
CA SER A 106 12.58 13.33 1.04
C SER A 106 12.95 13.61 -0.41
N ALA A 107 13.82 14.59 -0.67
CA ALA A 107 14.28 14.89 -2.03
C ALA A 107 14.98 13.66 -2.65
N PRO A 108 14.80 13.38 -3.96
CA PRO A 108 15.43 12.23 -4.62
C PRO A 108 16.94 12.19 -4.40
N LYS A 109 17.47 11.01 -4.08
CA LYS A 109 18.92 10.81 -3.97
C LYS A 109 19.57 10.97 -5.36
N ALA A 110 20.87 11.27 -5.42
CA ALA A 110 21.56 11.61 -6.68
C ALA A 110 21.47 10.53 -7.80
N LYS A 111 21.16 9.27 -7.45
CA LYS A 111 20.98 8.15 -8.40
C LYS A 111 19.52 7.72 -8.57
N GLU A 112 18.60 8.40 -7.90
CA GLU A 112 17.18 8.07 -7.89
C GLU A 112 16.45 8.83 -8.99
N GLN A 113 15.60 8.13 -9.75
CA GLN A 113 14.70 8.73 -10.73
C GLN A 113 13.26 8.36 -10.38
N ARG A 114 12.50 9.33 -9.86
CA ARG A 114 11.09 9.16 -9.54
C ARG A 114 10.24 9.38 -10.78
N ILE A 115 9.86 8.29 -11.43
CA ILE A 115 8.89 8.32 -12.54
C ILE A 115 7.48 8.06 -11.99
N VAL A 116 7.31 6.93 -11.30
CA VAL A 116 6.02 6.53 -10.70
C VAL A 116 5.74 7.29 -9.41
N LEU A 117 6.78 7.56 -8.61
CA LEU A 117 6.65 8.24 -7.31
C LEU A 117 6.72 9.78 -7.42
N LYS A 118 6.64 10.36 -8.62
CA LYS A 118 6.94 11.78 -8.88
C LYS A 118 6.00 12.77 -8.18
N ASN A 119 4.81 12.33 -7.82
CA ASN A 119 3.76 13.16 -7.21
C ASN A 119 3.58 12.86 -5.72
N ILE A 120 4.15 11.77 -5.21
CA ILE A 120 3.95 11.38 -3.81
C ILE A 120 4.66 12.39 -2.91
N GLY A 121 3.91 12.98 -1.97
CA GLY A 121 4.38 14.06 -1.10
C GLY A 121 4.29 15.46 -1.71
N GLU A 122 3.93 15.55 -2.98
CA GLU A 122 3.90 16.80 -3.74
C GLU A 122 2.47 17.28 -4.02
N ILE A 123 1.48 16.39 -3.87
CA ILE A 123 0.05 16.66 -4.05
C ILE A 123 -0.77 16.11 -2.88
N ASP A 124 -1.95 16.66 -2.64
CA ASP A 124 -3.00 16.00 -1.87
C ASP A 124 -3.62 14.85 -2.69
N PRO A 125 -3.45 13.58 -2.28
CA PRO A 125 -4.00 12.43 -3.00
C PRO A 125 -5.53 12.39 -3.04
N LEU A 126 -6.21 13.21 -2.22
CA LEU A 126 -7.66 13.33 -2.19
C LEU A 126 -8.18 14.49 -3.05
N ASN A 127 -7.29 15.21 -3.76
CA ASN A 127 -7.64 16.36 -4.58
C ASN A 127 -7.23 16.16 -6.05
N ILE A 128 -8.21 15.80 -6.89
CA ILE A 128 -8.01 15.63 -8.34
C ILE A 128 -7.43 16.88 -9.03
N GLU A 129 -7.71 18.09 -8.56
CA GLU A 129 -7.22 19.32 -9.19
C GLU A 129 -5.70 19.45 -9.08
N GLU A 130 -5.09 18.95 -8.01
CA GLU A 130 -3.63 18.97 -7.84
C GLU A 130 -2.94 17.96 -8.76
N TYR A 131 -3.57 16.81 -9.01
CA TYR A 131 -3.10 15.87 -10.02
C TYR A 131 -3.15 16.51 -11.42
N ILE A 132 -4.27 17.15 -11.77
CA ILE A 132 -4.43 17.87 -13.05
C ILE A 132 -3.41 19.01 -13.19
N ALA A 133 -3.15 19.76 -12.13
CA ALA A 133 -2.17 20.85 -12.13
C ALA A 133 -0.74 20.38 -12.41
N ARG A 134 -0.46 19.08 -12.26
CA ARG A 134 0.84 18.43 -12.56
C ARG A 134 0.78 17.53 -13.80
N ASP A 135 0.06 18.00 -14.82
CA ASP A 135 -0.15 17.33 -16.12
C ASP A 135 -0.95 16.02 -16.03
N GLY A 136 -1.64 15.76 -14.92
CA GLY A 136 -2.53 14.61 -14.77
C GLY A 136 -3.68 14.65 -15.78
N TYR A 137 -4.03 13.49 -16.33
CA TYR A 137 -5.02 13.32 -17.40
C TYR A 137 -4.67 13.96 -18.76
N LEU A 138 -3.51 14.62 -18.89
CA LEU A 138 -3.06 15.16 -20.17
C LEU A 138 -2.79 14.03 -21.18
N ALA A 139 -2.19 12.93 -20.72
CA ALA A 139 -1.93 11.77 -21.56
C ALA A 139 -3.24 11.09 -21.97
N LEU A 140 -4.20 10.97 -21.04
CA LEU A 140 -5.53 10.47 -21.35
C LEU A 140 -6.23 11.28 -22.45
N GLY A 141 -6.22 12.61 -22.33
CA GLY A 141 -6.80 13.50 -23.34
C GLY A 141 -6.23 13.21 -24.72
N LYS A 142 -4.90 13.21 -24.84
CA LYS A 142 -4.20 12.89 -26.10
C LYS A 142 -4.57 11.51 -26.65
N VAL A 143 -4.54 10.48 -25.79
CA VAL A 143 -4.81 9.09 -26.20
C VAL A 143 -6.22 8.95 -26.77
N LEU A 144 -7.23 9.57 -26.14
CA LEU A 144 -8.62 9.42 -26.57
C LEU A 144 -8.99 10.31 -27.76
N THR A 145 -8.34 11.47 -27.96
CA THR A 145 -8.73 12.42 -29.01
C THR A 145 -7.84 12.38 -30.25
N GLU A 146 -6.59 11.93 -30.13
CA GLU A 146 -5.60 12.02 -31.21
C GLU A 146 -5.02 10.66 -31.65
N MET A 147 -5.28 9.58 -30.90
CA MET A 147 -4.63 8.30 -31.14
C MET A 147 -5.63 7.15 -31.27
N THR A 148 -5.26 6.18 -32.09
CA THR A 148 -5.93 4.87 -32.14
C THR A 148 -5.47 3.96 -30.99
N PRO A 149 -6.26 2.93 -30.62
CA PRO A 149 -5.82 1.91 -29.67
C PRO A 149 -4.51 1.23 -30.10
N GLU A 150 -4.35 0.96 -31.39
CA GLU A 150 -3.17 0.30 -31.95
C GLU A 150 -1.92 1.18 -31.85
N GLU A 151 -2.02 2.50 -32.08
CA GLU A 151 -0.93 3.45 -31.84
C GLU A 151 -0.56 3.53 -30.36
N THR A 152 -1.56 3.52 -29.47
CA THR A 152 -1.35 3.52 -28.02
C THR A 152 -0.58 2.27 -27.58
N ILE A 153 -0.97 1.10 -28.08
CA ILE A 153 -0.25 -0.16 -27.86
C ILE A 153 1.19 -0.07 -28.36
N GLN A 154 1.42 0.52 -29.54
CA GLN A 154 2.75 0.64 -30.12
C GLN A 154 3.67 1.53 -29.28
N ILE A 155 3.17 2.66 -28.74
CA ILE A 155 3.95 3.51 -27.82
C ILE A 155 4.42 2.71 -26.58
N VAL A 156 3.54 1.90 -25.99
CA VAL A 156 3.89 1.09 -24.79
C VAL A 156 4.86 -0.04 -25.12
N LEU A 157 4.81 -0.58 -26.34
CA LEU A 157 5.81 -1.54 -26.82
C LEU A 157 7.17 -0.87 -27.00
N ASP A 158 7.19 0.29 -27.65
CA ASP A 158 8.41 1.04 -27.95
C ASP A 158 9.08 1.56 -26.67
N SER A 159 8.30 1.82 -25.61
CA SER A 159 8.84 2.20 -24.30
C SER A 159 9.57 1.05 -23.59
N GLY A 160 9.42 -0.19 -24.05
CA GLY A 160 10.00 -1.38 -23.41
C GLY A 160 9.40 -1.69 -22.04
N LEU A 161 8.17 -1.22 -21.74
CA LEU A 161 7.55 -1.46 -20.44
C LEU A 161 7.30 -2.96 -20.22
N ARG A 162 7.71 -3.45 -19.05
CA ARG A 162 7.52 -4.83 -18.60
C ARG A 162 6.66 -4.84 -17.34
N GLY A 163 5.92 -5.93 -17.13
CA GLY A 163 5.11 -6.15 -15.94
C GLY A 163 5.94 -6.02 -14.67
N ARG A 164 5.48 -5.17 -13.74
CA ARG A 164 6.19 -4.84 -12.50
C ARG A 164 5.85 -5.75 -11.32
N GLY A 165 4.87 -6.65 -11.46
CA GLY A 165 4.57 -7.70 -10.48
C GLY A 165 5.50 -8.92 -10.55
N GLY A 166 6.78 -8.74 -10.94
CA GLY A 166 7.78 -9.82 -10.94
C GLY A 166 7.98 -10.57 -12.27
N ALA A 167 6.92 -11.05 -12.91
CA ALA A 167 7.05 -11.90 -14.13
C ALA A 167 7.72 -11.20 -15.33
N GLY A 168 7.66 -9.87 -15.39
CA GLY A 168 8.38 -9.09 -16.41
C GLY A 168 7.91 -9.33 -17.85
N PHE A 169 6.66 -9.74 -18.06
CA PHE A 169 6.12 -9.89 -19.42
C PHE A 169 5.96 -8.51 -20.10
N PRO A 170 6.23 -8.34 -21.41
CA PRO A 170 6.08 -7.04 -22.08
C PRO A 170 4.63 -6.54 -22.06
N THR A 171 4.39 -5.36 -21.47
CA THR A 171 3.05 -4.84 -21.21
C THR A 171 2.27 -4.57 -22.50
N GLY A 172 2.89 -3.88 -23.46
CA GLY A 172 2.22 -3.59 -24.74
C GLY A 172 1.91 -4.85 -25.55
N LEU A 173 2.69 -5.94 -25.37
CA LEU A 173 2.39 -7.23 -26.01
C LEU A 173 1.16 -7.89 -25.37
N LYS A 174 1.04 -7.83 -24.02
CA LYS A 174 -0.16 -8.30 -23.30
C LYS A 174 -1.41 -7.56 -23.79
N TRP A 175 -1.34 -6.23 -23.94
CA TRP A 175 -2.45 -5.43 -24.46
C TRP A 175 -2.82 -5.79 -25.91
N ARG A 176 -1.82 -6.00 -26.77
CA ARG A 176 -2.03 -6.45 -28.15
C ARG A 176 -2.78 -7.77 -28.23
N PHE A 177 -2.43 -8.74 -27.39
CA PHE A 177 -3.14 -10.03 -27.33
C PHE A 177 -4.58 -9.87 -26.88
N ILE A 178 -4.83 -9.09 -25.83
CA ILE A 178 -6.19 -8.82 -25.34
C ILE A 178 -7.02 -8.13 -26.41
N ARG A 179 -6.46 -7.13 -27.10
CA ARG A 179 -7.14 -6.41 -28.20
C ARG A 179 -7.52 -7.36 -29.35
N ALA A 180 -6.63 -8.26 -29.73
CA ALA A 180 -6.85 -9.22 -30.81
C ALA A 180 -7.78 -10.38 -30.43
N ALA A 181 -7.98 -10.66 -29.13
CA ALA A 181 -8.86 -11.72 -28.69
C ALA A 181 -10.33 -11.46 -29.08
N GLU A 182 -11.01 -12.51 -29.53
CA GLU A 182 -12.46 -12.49 -29.80
C GLU A 182 -13.26 -12.41 -28.49
N GLY A 183 -14.41 -11.74 -28.53
CA GLY A 183 -15.30 -11.57 -27.38
C GLY A 183 -15.80 -10.13 -27.25
N GLU A 184 -17.08 -9.99 -26.89
CA GLU A 184 -17.73 -8.68 -26.77
C GLU A 184 -17.30 -7.93 -25.50
N GLN A 185 -17.00 -8.66 -24.43
CA GLN A 185 -16.65 -8.08 -23.13
C GLN A 185 -15.22 -8.43 -22.73
N LYS A 186 -14.42 -7.40 -22.47
CA LYS A 186 -13.05 -7.48 -21.96
C LYS A 186 -12.98 -6.70 -20.66
N PHE A 187 -12.04 -7.09 -19.80
CA PHE A 187 -11.85 -6.49 -18.48
C PHE A 187 -10.41 -6.01 -18.31
N MET A 188 -10.25 -4.91 -17.56
CA MET A 188 -8.96 -4.42 -17.10
C MET A 188 -8.86 -4.62 -15.59
N ILE A 189 -7.91 -5.44 -15.14
CA ILE A 189 -7.74 -5.75 -13.71
C ILE A 189 -6.41 -5.17 -13.23
N CYS A 190 -6.47 -4.33 -12.20
CA CYS A 190 -5.30 -3.91 -11.44
C CYS A 190 -5.15 -4.87 -10.25
N ASN A 191 -4.06 -5.64 -10.27
CA ASN A 191 -3.67 -6.45 -9.13
C ASN A 191 -2.90 -5.57 -8.12
N ALA A 192 -3.59 -5.22 -7.04
CA ALA A 192 -3.07 -4.50 -5.89
C ALA A 192 -2.98 -5.41 -4.65
N ASP A 193 -2.83 -6.72 -4.85
CA ASP A 193 -2.56 -7.71 -3.80
C ASP A 193 -1.05 -7.85 -3.61
N GLU A 194 -0.43 -6.80 -3.05
CA GLU A 194 1.00 -6.75 -2.74
C GLU A 194 1.28 -7.58 -1.47
N GLY A 195 1.25 -8.90 -1.61
CA GLY A 195 1.40 -9.86 -0.51
C GLY A 195 2.85 -10.14 -0.09
N ASP A 196 3.83 -9.80 -0.93
CA ASP A 196 5.24 -10.13 -0.72
C ASP A 196 5.82 -9.39 0.50
N PRO A 197 6.49 -10.10 1.44
CA PRO A 197 7.13 -9.45 2.57
C PRO A 197 8.15 -8.39 2.12
N GLY A 198 8.00 -7.16 2.62
CA GLY A 198 8.87 -6.04 2.30
C GLY A 198 8.50 -5.28 1.01
N ALA A 199 7.45 -5.67 0.29
CA ALA A 199 6.90 -4.89 -0.81
C ALA A 199 5.83 -3.92 -0.31
N PHE A 200 5.97 -2.63 -0.67
CA PHE A 200 5.03 -1.56 -0.31
C PHE A 200 4.87 -0.52 -1.42
N ALA A 201 5.45 -0.75 -2.60
CA ALA A 201 5.46 0.22 -3.69
C ALA A 201 4.04 0.45 -4.24
N ASN A 202 3.22 -0.61 -4.35
CA ASN A 202 1.84 -0.47 -4.79
C ASN A 202 1.04 0.34 -3.77
N ARG A 203 1.19 0.02 -2.47
CA ARG A 203 0.53 0.76 -1.39
C ARG A 203 0.79 2.26 -1.50
N ARG A 204 2.05 2.65 -1.69
CA ARG A 204 2.46 4.06 -1.77
C ARG A 204 1.81 4.80 -2.93
N VAL A 205 1.72 4.18 -4.09
CA VAL A 205 1.05 4.80 -5.25
C VAL A 205 -0.46 4.90 -5.03
N LEU A 206 -1.10 3.85 -4.50
CA LEU A 206 -2.55 3.86 -4.25
C LEU A 206 -2.95 4.88 -3.16
N GLU A 207 -2.09 5.10 -2.17
CA GLU A 207 -2.32 6.05 -1.08
C GLU A 207 -1.91 7.48 -1.44
N GLY A 208 -0.84 7.67 -2.23
CA GLY A 208 -0.22 8.97 -2.48
C GLY A 208 -0.45 9.57 -3.87
N ASP A 209 -0.80 8.78 -4.88
CA ASP A 209 -1.14 9.26 -6.23
C ASP A 209 -2.19 8.34 -6.91
N PRO A 210 -3.40 8.22 -6.34
CA PRO A 210 -4.42 7.28 -6.83
C PRO A 210 -4.91 7.61 -8.25
N HIS A 211 -4.90 8.88 -8.65
CA HIS A 211 -5.33 9.30 -9.99
C HIS A 211 -4.39 8.81 -11.09
N SER A 212 -3.09 8.65 -10.82
CA SER A 212 -2.16 8.03 -11.77
C SER A 212 -2.55 6.58 -12.12
N VAL A 213 -3.08 5.83 -11.16
CA VAL A 213 -3.57 4.46 -11.36
C VAL A 213 -4.85 4.48 -12.17
N VAL A 214 -5.79 5.35 -11.83
CA VAL A 214 -7.05 5.52 -12.57
C VAL A 214 -6.76 5.89 -14.04
N GLU A 215 -5.92 6.90 -14.27
CA GLU A 215 -5.52 7.33 -15.62
C GLU A 215 -4.87 6.18 -16.41
N GLY A 216 -3.91 5.48 -15.80
CA GLY A 216 -3.24 4.34 -16.44
C GLY A 216 -4.20 3.21 -16.79
N MET A 217 -5.19 2.93 -15.94
CA MET A 217 -6.22 1.93 -16.22
C MET A 217 -7.14 2.34 -17.36
N ILE A 218 -7.55 3.61 -17.44
CA ILE A 218 -8.39 4.10 -18.56
C ILE A 218 -7.62 3.97 -19.88
N ILE A 219 -6.36 4.41 -19.93
CA ILE A 219 -5.50 4.31 -21.12
C ILE A 219 -5.32 2.85 -21.55
N GLY A 220 -5.00 1.96 -20.60
CA GLY A 220 -4.85 0.54 -20.87
C GLY A 220 -6.15 -0.09 -21.35
N ALA A 221 -7.29 0.31 -20.79
CA ALA A 221 -8.60 -0.19 -21.17
C ALA A 221 -8.98 0.25 -22.58
N TYR A 222 -8.72 1.50 -22.94
CA TYR A 222 -8.88 2.01 -24.30
C TYR A 222 -8.05 1.19 -25.30
N ALA A 223 -6.76 1.01 -25.00
CA ALA A 223 -5.84 0.23 -25.81
C ALA A 223 -6.30 -1.23 -25.98
N ALA A 224 -6.74 -1.88 -24.91
CA ALA A 224 -7.16 -3.27 -24.91
C ALA A 224 -8.58 -3.50 -25.45
N GLY A 225 -9.42 -2.45 -25.54
CA GLY A 225 -10.85 -2.55 -25.87
C GLY A 225 -11.72 -3.02 -24.71
N SER A 226 -11.38 -2.65 -23.49
CA SER A 226 -12.12 -2.96 -22.26
C SER A 226 -13.02 -1.80 -21.85
N HIS A 227 -14.23 -2.09 -21.38
CA HIS A 227 -15.20 -1.09 -20.91
C HIS A 227 -15.47 -1.19 -19.39
N GLN A 228 -14.93 -2.21 -18.74
CA GLN A 228 -15.06 -2.41 -17.29
C GLN A 228 -13.68 -2.75 -16.70
N GLY A 229 -13.38 -2.20 -15.54
CA GLY A 229 -12.20 -2.60 -14.79
C GLY A 229 -12.44 -2.78 -13.30
N TYR A 230 -11.49 -3.46 -12.68
CA TYR A 230 -11.49 -3.77 -11.26
C TYR A 230 -10.11 -3.53 -10.68
N ILE A 231 -10.05 -2.91 -9.51
CA ILE A 231 -8.86 -2.87 -8.68
C ILE A 231 -9.06 -3.87 -7.56
N TYR A 232 -8.35 -4.99 -7.61
CA TYR A 232 -8.34 -5.97 -6.53
C TYR A 232 -7.28 -5.57 -5.52
N CYS A 233 -7.70 -5.04 -4.37
CA CYS A 233 -6.82 -4.53 -3.34
C CYS A 233 -6.95 -5.38 -2.08
N ARG A 234 -5.82 -5.72 -1.47
CA ARG A 234 -5.78 -6.52 -0.25
C ARG A 234 -6.50 -5.84 0.92
N ALA A 235 -7.10 -6.63 1.81
CA ALA A 235 -7.89 -6.12 2.93
C ALA A 235 -7.05 -5.30 3.93
N GLU A 236 -5.75 -5.58 3.98
CA GLU A 236 -4.78 -4.97 4.89
C GLU A 236 -4.41 -3.54 4.50
N TYR A 237 -4.86 -3.03 3.34
CA TYR A 237 -4.63 -1.66 2.87
C TYR A 237 -5.93 -0.81 2.89
N PRO A 238 -6.52 -0.53 4.08
CA PRO A 238 -7.78 0.21 4.16
C PRO A 238 -7.68 1.66 3.66
N ILE A 239 -6.49 2.28 3.79
CA ILE A 239 -6.24 3.64 3.29
C ILE A 239 -6.25 3.65 1.77
N ALA A 240 -5.52 2.72 1.12
CA ALA A 240 -5.51 2.56 -0.33
C ALA A 240 -6.92 2.33 -0.90
N VAL A 241 -7.74 1.51 -0.25
CA VAL A 241 -9.15 1.30 -0.67
C VAL A 241 -9.94 2.61 -0.59
N ARG A 242 -9.74 3.40 0.47
CA ARG A 242 -10.43 4.68 0.66
C ARG A 242 -10.00 5.72 -0.37
N THR A 243 -8.70 5.91 -0.59
CA THR A 243 -8.15 6.88 -1.54
C THR A 243 -8.59 6.54 -2.96
N MET A 244 -8.51 5.26 -3.37
CA MET A 244 -8.96 4.83 -4.70
C MET A 244 -10.46 5.05 -4.91
N LYS A 245 -11.31 4.79 -3.90
CA LYS A 245 -12.75 5.08 -4.00
C LYS A 245 -13.04 6.57 -4.21
N ILE A 246 -12.31 7.44 -3.50
CA ILE A 246 -12.44 8.90 -3.66
C ILE A 246 -11.98 9.32 -5.06
N ALA A 247 -10.84 8.84 -5.52
CA ALA A 247 -10.30 9.17 -6.84
C ALA A 247 -11.21 8.71 -7.99
N ILE A 248 -11.80 7.50 -7.88
CA ILE A 248 -12.78 6.98 -8.84
C ILE A 248 -14.00 7.89 -8.91
N GLU A 249 -14.54 8.29 -7.75
CA GLU A 249 -15.72 9.15 -7.71
C GLU A 249 -15.43 10.55 -8.26
N GLN A 250 -14.27 11.12 -7.94
CA GLN A 250 -13.83 12.40 -8.50
C GLN A 250 -13.68 12.33 -10.03
N ALA A 251 -12.99 11.29 -10.54
CA ALA A 251 -12.83 11.09 -11.98
C ALA A 251 -14.18 10.92 -12.70
N ARG A 252 -15.12 10.17 -12.09
CA ARG A 252 -16.49 10.01 -12.59
C ARG A 252 -17.24 11.35 -12.62
N SER A 253 -17.12 12.15 -11.56
CA SER A 253 -17.78 13.47 -11.45
C SER A 253 -17.31 14.48 -12.50
N LEU A 254 -16.06 14.37 -12.96
CA LEU A 254 -15.48 15.21 -14.00
C LEU A 254 -15.61 14.63 -15.43
N GLY A 255 -16.30 13.50 -15.61
CA GLY A 255 -16.44 12.88 -16.93
C GLY A 255 -15.14 12.26 -17.48
N LEU A 256 -14.19 11.96 -16.60
CA LEU A 256 -12.94 11.25 -16.91
C LEU A 256 -13.09 9.72 -16.77
N LEU A 257 -14.19 9.26 -16.17
CA LEU A 257 -14.55 7.86 -15.99
C LEU A 257 -16.07 7.71 -16.19
N GLY A 258 -16.52 6.53 -16.59
CA GLY A 258 -17.92 6.22 -16.86
C GLY A 258 -18.24 6.25 -18.36
N GLU A 259 -19.41 6.77 -18.71
CA GLU A 259 -19.89 6.82 -20.10
C GLU A 259 -19.31 8.01 -20.86
N ASN A 260 -18.97 7.78 -22.14
CA ASN A 260 -18.59 8.81 -23.10
C ASN A 260 -17.50 9.77 -22.57
N ILE A 261 -16.40 9.18 -22.09
CA ILE A 261 -15.26 9.88 -21.48
C ILE A 261 -14.75 10.96 -22.43
N LEU A 262 -14.66 12.20 -21.93
CA LEU A 262 -14.27 13.40 -22.68
C LEU A 262 -15.07 13.64 -23.98
N GLY A 263 -16.28 13.07 -24.11
CA GLY A 263 -17.10 13.19 -25.31
C GLY A 263 -16.61 12.39 -26.52
N THR A 264 -15.72 11.41 -26.31
CA THR A 264 -15.04 10.68 -27.39
C THR A 264 -15.78 9.44 -27.89
N GLY A 265 -16.87 9.05 -27.24
CA GLY A 265 -17.61 7.81 -27.47
C GLY A 265 -17.02 6.59 -26.76
N PHE A 266 -15.80 6.67 -26.24
CA PHE A 266 -15.22 5.62 -25.39
C PHE A 266 -15.82 5.66 -23.98
N SER A 267 -16.09 4.50 -23.40
CA SER A 267 -16.65 4.37 -22.04
C SER A 267 -15.85 3.35 -21.25
N PHE A 268 -15.55 3.66 -20.00
CA PHE A 268 -14.85 2.75 -19.10
C PHE A 268 -15.17 3.09 -17.65
N ASP A 269 -15.58 2.10 -16.87
CA ASP A 269 -15.85 2.29 -15.44
C ASP A 269 -14.97 1.38 -14.55
N LEU A 270 -14.80 1.79 -13.30
CA LEU A 270 -13.92 1.14 -12.33
C LEU A 270 -14.64 0.87 -11.00
N GLU A 271 -14.35 -0.30 -10.44
CA GLU A 271 -14.72 -0.67 -9.07
C GLU A 271 -13.50 -1.15 -8.28
N VAL A 272 -13.49 -0.86 -6.98
CA VAL A 272 -12.52 -1.46 -6.04
C VAL A 272 -13.14 -2.69 -5.41
N ARG A 273 -12.44 -3.83 -5.49
CA ARG A 273 -12.77 -5.08 -4.83
C ARG A 273 -11.74 -5.35 -3.74
N MET A 274 -12.21 -5.60 -2.53
CA MET A 274 -11.35 -5.93 -1.40
C MET A 274 -11.11 -7.43 -1.34
N GLY A 275 -9.86 -7.84 -1.13
CA GLY A 275 -9.49 -9.22 -0.86
C GLY A 275 -9.94 -9.70 0.52
N ALA A 276 -9.61 -10.95 0.84
CA ALA A 276 -9.96 -11.60 2.11
C ALA A 276 -8.74 -12.18 2.87
N GLY A 277 -7.54 -11.60 2.64
CA GLY A 277 -6.31 -11.95 3.38
C GLY A 277 -5.59 -13.21 2.89
N ALA A 278 -5.76 -13.60 1.63
CA ALA A 278 -5.12 -14.79 1.06
C ALA A 278 -4.02 -14.40 0.08
N PHE A 279 -2.75 -14.64 0.45
CA PHE A 279 -1.56 -14.35 -0.38
C PHE A 279 -1.62 -14.94 -1.79
N VAL A 280 -2.24 -16.12 -1.95
CA VAL A 280 -2.37 -16.79 -3.25
C VAL A 280 -3.20 -16.00 -4.26
N CYS A 281 -4.05 -15.07 -3.82
CA CYS A 281 -4.86 -14.24 -4.70
C CYS A 281 -4.05 -13.20 -5.50
N GLY A 282 -2.76 -13.06 -5.22
CA GLY A 282 -1.84 -12.30 -6.06
C GLY A 282 -1.48 -13.02 -7.36
N GLU A 283 -1.75 -14.32 -7.47
CA GLU A 283 -1.67 -15.09 -8.72
C GLU A 283 -2.82 -14.70 -9.67
N GLU A 284 -2.62 -14.76 -10.98
CA GLU A 284 -3.60 -14.21 -11.93
C GLU A 284 -4.81 -15.12 -12.22
N THR A 285 -4.86 -16.36 -11.70
CA THR A 285 -5.96 -17.34 -11.90
C THR A 285 -6.76 -17.67 -10.65
#